data_AF-A0A7T4YHR7-F1
#
_entry.id   AF-A0A7T4YHR7-F1
#
_cell.length_a   1.000
_cell.length_b   1.000
_cell.length_c   1.000
_cell.angle_alpha   90.00
_cell.angle_beta   90.00
_cell.angle_gamma   90.00
#
_symmetry.space_group_name_H-M   'P 1'
#
loop_
_entity.id
_entity.type
_entity.pdbx_description
1 polymer ?
#
loop_
_entity_poly.entity_id
_entity_poly.type
_entity_poly.pdbx_seq_one_letter_code
_entity_poly.pdbx_strand_id
1 'polypeptide(L)'
;MAKIARIQHDSKTNHALVEPDGYRLITGDIFSSYQPTNTIIPTNEAKLLSPVDPPQIICIGANYRKHCIECNAPIPDRPLVFFKLINALAGPDDPIIIPKVAPDNIDWEAELVIVIGKKCKNISEDQVDEHILGYTCGNDISARDVQLKIDKLWARGKSMDNFAPIGPWIATGLDGDNLNISLTLNGETRQNSNSSDLIFSCRHIVSYLSHSITLLPGTIIMTGTPFGVGMSATPPRFLKAGDKLTVTIEGIGDLSNHVIDE
;
A
#
# COMPACT_ATOMS: atom_id res chain seq x y z
N MET A 1 -16.85 11.74 2.34
CA MET A 1 -15.71 10.99 1.79
C MET A 1 -15.01 11.87 0.78
N ALA A 2 -13.70 12.04 0.91
CA ALA A 2 -12.87 12.81 -0.02
C ALA A 2 -11.70 11.95 -0.48
N LYS A 3 -11.17 12.24 -1.66
CA LYS A 3 -9.95 11.62 -2.19
C LYS A 3 -8.87 12.69 -2.24
N ILE A 4 -7.76 12.45 -1.57
CA ILE A 4 -6.64 13.40 -1.43
C ILE A 4 -5.46 12.84 -2.21
N ALA A 5 -5.09 13.51 -3.30
CA ALA A 5 -3.94 13.18 -4.12
C ALA A 5 -2.74 14.06 -3.75
N ARG A 6 -1.54 13.53 -3.99
CA ARG A 6 -0.32 14.34 -4.10
C ARG A 6 0.10 14.34 -5.55
N ILE A 7 0.24 15.54 -6.11
CA ILE A 7 0.51 15.73 -7.54
C ILE A 7 1.77 16.57 -7.76
N GLN A 8 2.39 16.38 -8.91
CA GLN A 8 3.41 17.27 -9.45
C GLN A 8 2.84 18.00 -10.67
N HIS A 9 2.93 19.33 -10.67
CA HIS A 9 2.59 20.20 -11.79
C HIS A 9 3.58 21.37 -11.82
N ASP A 10 4.12 21.70 -12.99
CA ASP A 10 5.18 22.72 -13.17
C ASP A 10 6.35 22.58 -12.17
N SER A 11 6.81 21.35 -11.96
CA SER A 11 7.88 21.00 -11.00
C SER A 11 7.56 21.26 -9.51
N LYS A 12 6.31 21.64 -9.18
CA LYS A 12 5.86 21.85 -7.79
C LYS A 12 5.01 20.67 -7.33
N THR A 13 5.30 20.20 -6.12
CA THR A 13 4.50 19.19 -5.44
C THR A 13 3.39 19.86 -4.64
N ASN A 14 2.15 19.41 -4.83
CA ASN A 14 0.99 19.92 -4.12
C ASN A 14 0.10 18.77 -3.66
N HIS A 15 -0.62 18.98 -2.55
CA HIS A 15 -1.79 18.16 -2.24
C HIS A 15 -3.01 18.76 -2.91
N ALA A 16 -3.95 17.90 -3.30
CA ALA A 16 -5.17 18.29 -3.99
C ALA A 16 -6.32 17.33 -3.68
N LEU A 17 -7.55 17.83 -3.76
CA LEU A 17 -8.74 16.99 -3.79
C LEU A 17 -8.97 16.50 -5.22
N VAL A 18 -9.29 15.22 -5.36
CA VAL A 18 -9.60 14.61 -6.66
C VAL A 18 -11.03 14.97 -7.06
N GLU A 19 -11.17 15.53 -8.26
CA GLU A 19 -12.44 15.88 -8.89
C GLU A 19 -12.58 15.17 -10.25
N PRO A 20 -13.77 15.11 -10.86
CA PRO A 20 -13.97 14.38 -12.13
C PRO A 20 -13.02 14.79 -13.26
N ASP A 21 -12.70 16.08 -13.36
CA ASP A 21 -11.90 16.65 -14.46
C ASP A 21 -10.52 17.16 -14.04
N GLY A 22 -10.10 16.91 -12.79
CA GLY A 22 -8.81 17.41 -12.31
C GLY A 22 -8.57 17.29 -10.82
N TYR A 23 -7.57 18.04 -10.37
CA TYR A 23 -7.08 18.06 -9.00
C TYR A 23 -7.22 19.47 -8.44
N ARG A 24 -8.19 19.67 -7.54
CA ARG A 24 -8.37 20.97 -6.86
C ARG A 24 -7.30 21.14 -5.79
N LEU A 25 -6.40 22.09 -5.98
CA LEU A 25 -5.30 22.33 -5.03
C LEU A 25 -5.86 22.70 -3.65
N ILE A 26 -5.17 22.28 -2.60
CA ILE A 26 -5.45 22.70 -1.23
C ILE A 26 -4.30 23.54 -0.69
N THR A 27 -4.60 24.46 0.23
CA THR A 27 -3.61 25.11 1.09
C THR A 27 -3.66 24.51 2.49
N GLY A 28 -2.55 24.54 3.22
CA GLY A 28 -2.43 23.93 4.54
C GLY A 28 -1.84 22.53 4.49
N ASP A 29 -2.20 21.70 5.46
CA ASP A 29 -1.62 20.38 5.68
C ASP A 29 -2.71 19.33 5.92
N ILE A 30 -2.61 18.20 5.21
CA ILE A 30 -3.58 17.11 5.23
C ILE A 30 -3.62 16.38 6.59
N PHE A 31 -2.56 16.50 7.39
CA PHE A 31 -2.47 15.92 8.74
C PHE A 31 -2.94 16.86 9.84
N SER A 32 -3.30 18.10 9.50
CA SER A 32 -3.79 19.09 10.45
C SER A 32 -5.03 19.83 9.93
N SER A 33 -4.85 20.93 9.22
CA SER A 33 -5.95 21.71 8.65
C SER A 33 -5.58 22.17 7.25
N TYR A 34 -6.52 21.98 6.32
CA TYR A 34 -6.38 22.42 4.94
C TYR A 34 -7.67 23.06 4.43
N GLN A 35 -7.55 23.85 3.37
CA GLN A 35 -8.68 24.47 2.68
C GLN A 35 -8.56 24.27 1.16
N PRO A 36 -9.63 23.85 0.46
CA PRO A 36 -9.63 23.81 -0.99
C PRO A 36 -9.50 25.21 -1.59
N THR A 37 -8.76 25.32 -2.68
CA THR A 37 -8.63 26.55 -3.46
C THR A 37 -9.60 26.57 -4.65
N ASN A 38 -9.61 27.68 -5.38
CA ASN A 38 -10.32 27.77 -6.66
C ASN A 38 -9.50 27.25 -7.84
N THR A 39 -8.25 26.82 -7.61
CA THR A 39 -7.36 26.32 -8.66
C THR A 39 -7.55 24.81 -8.84
N ILE A 40 -7.86 24.40 -10.07
CA ILE A 40 -7.94 23.01 -10.49
C ILE A 40 -6.87 22.78 -11.54
N ILE A 41 -6.05 21.75 -11.33
CA ILE A 41 -5.09 21.29 -12.33
C ILE A 41 -5.73 20.16 -13.13
N PRO A 42 -5.84 20.27 -14.47
CA PRO A 42 -6.36 19.19 -15.31
C PRO A 42 -5.59 17.88 -15.11
N THR A 43 -6.28 16.74 -15.22
CA THR A 43 -5.67 15.42 -14.98
C THR A 43 -4.48 15.12 -15.90
N ASN A 44 -4.53 15.59 -17.15
CA ASN A 44 -3.47 15.45 -18.15
C ASN A 44 -2.29 16.42 -17.98
N GLU A 45 -2.38 17.37 -17.04
CA GLU A 45 -1.33 18.34 -16.75
C GLU A 45 -0.60 18.05 -15.43
N ALA A 46 -0.99 16.99 -14.71
CA ALA A 46 -0.43 16.61 -13.42
C ALA A 46 0.08 15.16 -13.43
N LYS A 47 1.27 14.94 -12.85
CA LYS A 47 1.73 13.59 -12.49
C LYS A 47 1.25 13.24 -11.08
N LEU A 48 0.62 12.08 -10.90
CA LEU A 48 0.36 11.53 -9.57
C LEU A 48 1.67 11.07 -8.92
N LEU A 49 1.84 11.36 -7.65
CA LEU A 49 2.92 10.85 -6.82
C LEU A 49 2.36 9.82 -5.84
N SER A 50 3.23 9.16 -5.07
CA SER A 50 2.79 8.54 -3.81
C SER A 50 1.93 9.55 -3.03
N PRO A 51 0.81 9.18 -2.41
CA PRO A 51 -0.07 10.15 -1.77
C PRO A 51 0.46 10.69 -0.43
N VAL A 52 1.49 10.06 0.14
CA VAL A 52 2.15 10.47 1.40
C VAL A 52 3.66 10.19 1.34
N ASP A 53 4.46 11.02 2.02
CA ASP A 53 5.89 10.76 2.26
C ASP A 53 6.02 10.23 3.69
N PRO A 54 5.95 8.90 3.89
CA PRO A 54 5.76 8.32 5.20
C PRO A 54 7.04 8.40 6.04
N PRO A 55 6.94 8.77 7.33
CA PRO A 55 8.06 8.63 8.26
C PRO A 55 8.31 7.17 8.67
N GLN A 56 7.34 6.29 8.47
CA GLN A 56 7.37 4.87 8.83
C GLN A 56 6.56 4.05 7.82
N ILE A 57 7.09 2.91 7.38
CA ILE A 57 6.37 1.90 6.60
C ILE A 57 6.35 0.61 7.43
N ILE A 58 5.16 0.26 7.91
CA ILE A 58 4.92 -0.94 8.74
C ILE A 58 4.06 -1.91 7.94
N CYS A 59 4.31 -3.20 8.04
CA CYS A 59 3.61 -4.21 7.26
C CYS A 59 3.16 -5.38 8.15
N ILE A 60 2.03 -5.99 7.83
CA ILE A 60 1.48 -7.15 8.52
C ILE A 60 1.53 -8.37 7.61
N GLY A 61 2.30 -9.39 7.99
CA GLY A 61 2.35 -10.66 7.27
C GLY A 61 1.16 -11.55 7.60
N ALA A 62 0.77 -12.40 6.64
CA ALA A 62 -0.21 -13.47 6.81
C ALA A 62 -1.55 -13.03 7.44
N ASN A 63 -2.08 -11.89 6.99
CA ASN A 63 -3.30 -11.32 7.57
C ASN A 63 -4.59 -11.64 6.80
N TYR A 64 -4.55 -12.44 5.75
CA TYR A 64 -5.76 -12.94 5.08
C TYR A 64 -5.93 -14.43 5.37
N ARG A 65 -7.11 -14.82 5.84
CA ARG A 65 -7.37 -16.22 6.24
C ARG A 65 -7.21 -17.17 5.05
N LYS A 66 -7.77 -16.82 3.89
CA LYS A 66 -7.65 -17.66 2.68
C LYS A 66 -6.22 -17.73 2.16
N HIS A 67 -5.43 -16.67 2.33
CA HIS A 67 -4.00 -16.69 1.98
C HIS A 67 -3.21 -17.68 2.85
N CYS A 68 -3.46 -17.69 4.17
CA CYS A 68 -2.83 -18.67 5.06
C CYS A 68 -3.15 -20.12 4.64
N ILE A 69 -4.41 -20.38 4.25
CA ILE A 69 -4.84 -21.69 3.76
C ILE A 69 -4.14 -22.05 2.44
N GLU A 70 -4.06 -21.13 1.48
CA GLU A 70 -3.35 -21.33 0.21
C GLU A 70 -1.88 -21.72 0.42
N CYS A 71 -1.20 -21.03 1.33
CA CYS A 71 0.21 -21.30 1.62
C CYS A 71 0.44 -22.47 2.59
N ASN A 72 -0.63 -23.17 3.02
CA ASN A 72 -0.58 -24.19 4.08
C ASN A 72 0.17 -23.70 5.34
N ALA A 73 -0.05 -22.44 5.68
CA ALA A 73 0.55 -21.76 6.82
C ALA A 73 -0.42 -21.71 8.01
N PRO A 74 0.07 -21.76 9.26
CA PRO A 74 -0.79 -21.59 10.42
C PRO A 74 -1.40 -20.18 10.43
N ILE A 75 -2.67 -20.10 10.83
CA ILE A 75 -3.32 -18.81 11.08
C ILE A 75 -2.69 -18.20 12.33
N PRO A 76 -2.10 -16.98 12.25
CA PRO A 76 -1.45 -16.36 13.38
C PRO A 76 -2.42 -16.02 14.52
N ASP A 77 -1.92 -16.08 15.76
CA ASP A 77 -2.63 -15.69 16.98
C ASP A 77 -2.47 -14.18 17.31
N ARG A 78 -1.47 -13.54 16.70
CA ARG A 78 -1.18 -12.10 16.81
C ARG A 78 -0.58 -11.55 15.50
N PRO A 79 -0.69 -10.24 15.23
CA PRO A 79 -0.13 -9.64 14.02
C PRO A 79 1.38 -9.93 13.85
N LEU A 80 1.76 -10.43 12.66
CA LEU A 80 3.16 -10.63 12.27
C LEU A 80 3.73 -9.34 11.69
N VAL A 81 4.35 -8.53 12.55
CA VAL A 81 4.84 -7.20 12.19
C VAL A 81 6.23 -7.26 11.56
N PHE A 82 6.40 -6.58 10.43
CA PHE A 82 7.70 -6.27 9.84
C PHE A 82 7.73 -4.84 9.28
N PHE A 83 8.89 -4.42 8.79
CA PHE A 83 9.10 -3.06 8.31
C PHE A 83 9.67 -3.07 6.90
N LYS A 84 9.26 -2.09 6.10
CA LYS A 84 9.96 -1.69 4.89
C LYS A 84 10.74 -0.41 5.17
N LEU A 85 11.92 -0.28 4.60
CA LEU A 85 12.67 0.97 4.65
C LEU A 85 12.04 2.02 3.71
N ILE A 86 12.21 3.31 4.03
CA ILE A 86 11.56 4.41 3.29
C ILE A 86 11.99 4.52 1.82
N ASN A 87 13.17 4.00 1.45
CA ASN A 87 13.63 3.93 0.06
C ASN A 87 12.76 3.02 -0.81
N ALA A 88 12.01 2.10 -0.21
CA ALA A 88 11.10 1.22 -0.95
C ALA A 88 9.89 1.97 -1.52
N LEU A 89 9.56 3.16 -1.02
CA LEU A 89 8.38 3.91 -1.45
C LEU A 89 8.40 4.18 -2.96
N ALA A 90 7.30 3.87 -3.62
CA ALA A 90 7.04 4.25 -5.01
C ALA A 90 5.62 4.81 -5.16
N GLY A 91 5.42 5.71 -6.12
CA GLY A 91 4.11 6.23 -6.48
C GLY A 91 3.43 5.46 -7.60
N PRO A 92 2.27 5.96 -8.07
CA PRO A 92 1.67 5.52 -9.32
C PRO A 92 2.62 5.73 -10.49
N ASP A 93 2.61 4.77 -11.42
CA ASP A 93 3.42 4.72 -12.64
C ASP A 93 4.95 4.67 -12.45
N ASP A 94 5.47 4.83 -11.24
CA ASP A 94 6.88 4.59 -10.96
C ASP A 94 7.21 3.09 -11.18
N PRO A 95 8.43 2.75 -11.64
CA PRO A 95 8.76 1.39 -12.01
C PRO A 95 8.97 0.49 -10.78
N ILE A 96 8.57 -0.78 -10.86
CA ILE A 96 9.07 -1.84 -9.99
C ILE A 96 10.39 -2.34 -10.60
N ILE A 97 11.47 -2.29 -9.83
CA ILE A 97 12.82 -2.58 -10.32
C ILE A 97 13.22 -4.00 -9.94
N ILE A 98 13.51 -4.84 -10.94
CA ILE A 98 14.07 -6.17 -10.69
C ILE A 98 15.55 -6.03 -10.35
N PRO A 99 15.97 -6.41 -9.14
CA PRO A 99 17.34 -6.19 -8.65
C PRO A 99 18.32 -7.20 -9.26
N LYS A 100 19.50 -6.77 -9.70
CA LYS A 100 20.55 -7.67 -10.23
C LYS A 100 21.00 -8.72 -9.22
N VAL A 101 20.94 -8.40 -7.94
CA VAL A 101 21.36 -9.30 -6.84
C VAL A 101 20.37 -10.43 -6.57
N ALA A 102 19.11 -10.30 -6.98
CA ALA A 102 18.07 -11.29 -6.74
C ALA A 102 16.92 -11.22 -7.77
N PRO A 103 17.19 -11.54 -9.05
CA PRO A 103 16.25 -11.25 -10.14
C PRO A 103 15.14 -12.31 -10.32
N ASP A 104 15.31 -13.51 -9.76
CA ASP A 104 14.56 -14.68 -10.23
C ASP A 104 13.13 -14.74 -9.68
N ASN A 105 12.91 -14.36 -8.42
CA ASN A 105 11.62 -14.57 -7.75
C ASN A 105 11.05 -13.28 -7.15
N ILE A 106 10.84 -12.27 -8.00
CA ILE A 106 10.12 -11.05 -7.62
C ILE A 106 8.61 -11.29 -7.70
N ASP A 107 7.91 -11.04 -6.61
CA ASP A 107 6.51 -11.38 -6.42
C ASP A 107 5.65 -10.14 -6.09
N TRP A 108 4.35 -10.24 -6.36
CA TRP A 108 3.36 -9.21 -6.08
C TRP A 108 2.52 -9.55 -4.86
N GLU A 109 2.05 -8.52 -4.16
CA GLU A 109 1.22 -8.65 -2.97
C GLU A 109 0.28 -7.43 -2.89
N ALA A 110 -0.93 -7.53 -3.44
CA ALA A 110 -1.93 -6.47 -3.34
C ALA A 110 -2.35 -6.26 -1.89
N GLU A 111 -2.29 -5.02 -1.39
CA GLU A 111 -2.63 -4.71 0.00
C GLU A 111 -3.50 -3.45 0.11
N LEU A 112 -4.42 -3.46 1.09
CA LEU A 112 -5.00 -2.24 1.61
C LEU A 112 -3.98 -1.56 2.52
N VAL A 113 -3.80 -0.24 2.36
CA VAL A 113 -2.83 0.53 3.15
C VAL A 113 -3.56 1.57 3.98
N ILE A 114 -3.36 1.51 5.30
CA ILE A 114 -3.84 2.52 6.26
C ILE A 114 -2.88 3.70 6.23
N VAL A 115 -3.40 4.93 6.21
CA VAL A 115 -2.61 6.15 6.39
C VAL A 115 -2.99 6.82 7.70
N ILE A 116 -2.03 6.93 8.62
CA ILE A 116 -2.24 7.55 9.93
C ILE A 116 -2.34 9.07 9.77
N GLY A 117 -3.43 9.65 10.26
CA GLY A 117 -3.72 11.08 10.22
C GLY A 117 -3.25 11.84 11.46
N LYS A 118 -3.27 11.18 12.63
CA LYS A 118 -2.86 11.77 13.90
C LYS A 118 -1.91 10.86 14.65
N LYS A 119 -0.99 11.44 15.39
CA LYS A 119 -0.06 10.71 16.25
C LYS A 119 -0.83 9.84 17.24
N CYS A 120 -0.56 8.54 17.29
CA CYS A 120 -1.13 7.65 18.31
C CYS A 120 -0.07 6.81 19.02
N LYS A 121 -0.31 6.54 20.31
CA LYS A 121 0.50 5.71 21.20
C LYS A 121 -0.42 5.13 22.28
N ASN A 122 -0.38 3.82 22.47
CA ASN A 122 -1.18 3.09 23.47
C ASN A 122 -2.69 3.43 23.39
N ILE A 123 -3.25 3.48 22.18
CA ILE A 123 -4.68 3.75 21.98
C ILE A 123 -5.46 2.44 21.90
N SER A 124 -6.71 2.44 22.37
CA SER A 124 -7.64 1.32 22.21
C SER A 124 -8.31 1.33 20.82
N GLU A 125 -8.93 0.22 20.43
CA GLU A 125 -9.53 0.05 19.09
C GLU A 125 -10.65 1.06 18.79
N ASP A 126 -11.42 1.47 19.81
CA ASP A 126 -12.48 2.48 19.70
C ASP A 126 -11.95 3.90 19.45
N GLN A 127 -10.67 4.14 19.69
CA GLN A 127 -9.99 5.40 19.40
C GLN A 127 -9.30 5.40 18.02
N VAL A 128 -9.30 4.29 17.28
CA VAL A 128 -8.49 4.20 16.05
C VAL A 128 -9.03 5.08 14.93
N ASP A 129 -10.36 5.13 14.77
CA ASP A 129 -10.98 5.80 13.63
C ASP A 129 -10.66 7.29 13.57
N GLU A 130 -10.50 7.95 14.72
CA GLU A 130 -10.13 9.38 14.78
C GLU A 130 -8.66 9.66 14.44
N HIS A 131 -7.83 8.61 14.37
CA HIS A 131 -6.39 8.66 14.07
C HIS A 131 -6.05 8.21 12.65
N ILE A 132 -6.96 7.56 11.93
CA ILE A 132 -6.78 7.20 10.51
C ILE A 132 -7.18 8.40 9.65
N LEU A 133 -6.30 8.84 8.75
CA LEU A 133 -6.65 9.83 7.73
C LEU A 133 -7.54 9.18 6.65
N GLY A 134 -7.14 8.00 6.21
CA GLY A 134 -7.86 7.23 5.21
C GLY A 134 -7.06 6.02 4.76
N TYR A 135 -7.41 5.51 3.59
CA TYR A 135 -6.84 4.31 3.01
C TYR A 135 -6.34 4.57 1.59
N THR A 136 -5.34 3.81 1.15
CA THR A 136 -4.84 3.81 -0.23
C THR A 136 -4.56 2.37 -0.69
N CYS A 137 -4.33 2.16 -1.99
CA CYS A 137 -3.87 0.86 -2.48
C CYS A 137 -2.37 0.74 -2.24
N GLY A 138 -1.89 -0.49 -2.08
CA GLY A 138 -0.46 -0.79 -2.03
C GLY A 138 -0.11 -2.10 -2.70
N ASN A 139 1.17 -2.26 -3.01
CA ASN A 139 1.73 -3.53 -3.49
C ASN A 139 3.00 -3.85 -2.68
N ASP A 140 2.98 -4.90 -1.86
CA ASP A 140 4.14 -5.31 -1.05
C ASP A 140 5.09 -6.20 -1.87
N ILE A 141 5.80 -5.59 -2.81
CA ILE A 141 6.73 -6.29 -3.70
C ILE A 141 7.79 -7.04 -2.88
N SER A 142 8.02 -8.28 -3.29
CA SER A 142 8.81 -9.24 -2.51
C SER A 142 9.83 -9.95 -3.37
N ALA A 143 11.11 -9.81 -3.05
CA ALA A 143 12.16 -10.68 -3.58
C ALA A 143 12.20 -11.98 -2.76
N ARG A 144 11.47 -13.01 -3.21
CA ARG A 144 11.34 -14.29 -2.49
C ARG A 144 12.68 -15.01 -2.32
N ASP A 145 13.63 -14.80 -3.23
CA ASP A 145 15.00 -15.32 -3.08
C ASP A 145 15.67 -14.80 -1.83
N VAL A 146 15.59 -13.49 -1.61
CA VAL A 146 16.18 -12.85 -0.45
C VAL A 146 15.39 -13.22 0.80
N GLN A 147 14.07 -13.08 0.73
CA GLN A 147 13.17 -13.26 1.86
C GLN A 147 13.25 -14.68 2.45
N LEU A 148 13.29 -15.71 1.61
CA LEU A 148 13.13 -17.11 2.04
C LEU A 148 14.39 -17.95 1.93
N LYS A 149 15.33 -17.61 1.03
CA LYS A 149 16.50 -18.46 0.76
C LYS A 149 17.79 -17.87 1.31
N ILE A 150 18.09 -16.62 0.97
CA ILE A 150 19.37 -15.98 1.28
C ILE A 150 19.40 -15.49 2.73
N ASP A 151 18.50 -14.57 3.08
CA ASP A 151 18.55 -13.91 4.40
C ASP A 151 17.69 -14.63 5.43
N LYS A 152 16.58 -15.24 4.98
CA LYS A 152 15.57 -15.85 5.86
C LYS A 152 14.99 -14.86 6.89
N LEU A 153 15.13 -13.57 6.60
CA LEU A 153 14.54 -12.42 7.27
C LEU A 153 13.88 -11.56 6.19
N TRP A 154 12.77 -10.92 6.53
CA TRP A 154 11.96 -10.23 5.52
C TRP A 154 12.49 -8.85 5.15
N ALA A 155 13.21 -8.17 6.05
CA ALA A 155 13.58 -6.77 5.91
C ALA A 155 14.20 -6.43 4.54
N ARG A 156 15.27 -7.12 4.13
CA ARG A 156 15.94 -6.82 2.85
C ARG A 156 15.08 -7.21 1.65
N GLY A 157 14.48 -8.41 1.66
CA GLY A 157 13.65 -8.91 0.56
C GLY A 157 12.37 -8.10 0.33
N LYS A 158 11.95 -7.32 1.34
CA LYS A 158 10.82 -6.42 1.31
C LYS A 158 11.22 -4.94 1.17
N SER A 159 12.50 -4.55 1.24
CA SER A 159 12.86 -3.11 1.32
C SER A 159 13.75 -2.60 0.18
N MET A 160 13.81 -3.30 -0.93
CA MET A 160 14.54 -2.81 -2.10
C MET A 160 13.83 -1.59 -2.70
N ASP A 161 14.56 -0.79 -3.48
CA ASP A 161 14.02 0.42 -4.07
C ASP A 161 12.75 0.12 -4.87
N ASN A 162 11.74 0.97 -4.69
CA ASN A 162 10.41 0.85 -5.30
C ASN A 162 9.62 -0.44 -4.95
N PHE A 163 9.93 -1.14 -3.86
CA PHE A 163 9.18 -2.32 -3.44
C PHE A 163 7.91 -2.01 -2.63
N ALA A 164 7.60 -0.75 -2.35
CA ALA A 164 6.38 -0.29 -1.69
C ALA A 164 5.58 0.71 -2.56
N PRO A 165 5.12 0.34 -3.77
CA PRO A 165 4.18 1.18 -4.50
C PRO A 165 2.91 1.42 -3.68
N ILE A 166 2.48 2.69 -3.59
CA ILE A 166 1.21 3.09 -2.99
C ILE A 166 0.51 4.19 -3.81
N GLY A 167 -0.82 4.23 -3.74
CA GLY A 167 -1.62 5.22 -4.46
C GLY A 167 -3.01 4.71 -4.87
N PRO A 168 -3.71 5.37 -5.80
CA PRO A 168 -3.33 6.63 -6.47
C PRO A 168 -3.52 7.88 -5.58
N TRP A 169 -4.29 7.75 -4.51
CA TRP A 169 -4.64 8.82 -3.56
C TRP A 169 -5.08 8.21 -2.23
N ILE A 170 -5.26 9.04 -1.21
CA ILE A 170 -5.86 8.65 0.07
C ILE A 170 -7.37 8.87 -0.01
N ALA A 171 -8.17 7.82 0.19
CA ALA A 171 -9.62 7.89 0.30
C ALA A 171 -10.03 7.94 1.79
N THR A 172 -10.76 8.99 2.16
CA THR A 172 -11.19 9.24 3.55
C THR A 172 -12.63 8.75 3.80
N GLY A 173 -12.90 8.33 5.04
CA GLY A 173 -14.25 7.93 5.48
C GLY A 173 -14.74 6.59 4.92
N LEU A 174 -13.83 5.71 4.50
CA LEU A 174 -14.13 4.32 4.15
C LEU A 174 -14.09 3.41 5.39
N ASP A 175 -14.82 2.30 5.34
CA ASP A 175 -14.64 1.17 6.24
C ASP A 175 -13.58 0.23 5.66
N GLY A 176 -12.39 0.19 6.26
CA GLY A 176 -11.26 -0.58 5.74
C GLY A 176 -11.45 -2.10 5.82
N ASP A 177 -12.39 -2.58 6.64
CA ASP A 177 -12.59 -4.01 6.92
C ASP A 177 -13.62 -4.67 5.98
N ASN A 178 -14.12 -3.97 4.96
CA ASN A 178 -15.08 -4.52 4.00
C ASN A 178 -14.99 -3.86 2.61
N LEU A 179 -13.84 -4.01 1.95
CA LEU A 179 -13.58 -3.48 0.60
C LEU A 179 -13.13 -4.60 -0.32
N ASN A 180 -13.68 -4.65 -1.53
CA ASN A 180 -13.16 -5.55 -2.56
C ASN A 180 -11.74 -5.11 -2.95
N ILE A 181 -10.83 -6.08 -3.05
CA ILE A 181 -9.43 -5.89 -3.43
C ILE A 181 -9.06 -6.88 -4.54
N SER A 182 -8.42 -6.38 -5.60
CA SER A 182 -7.94 -7.22 -6.69
C SER A 182 -6.59 -6.76 -7.22
N LEU A 183 -5.92 -7.66 -7.92
CA LEU A 183 -4.73 -7.36 -8.70
C LEU A 183 -4.77 -8.05 -10.05
N THR A 184 -4.43 -7.30 -11.09
CA THR A 184 -4.20 -7.83 -12.44
C THR A 184 -2.73 -7.76 -12.81
N LEU A 185 -2.26 -8.77 -13.54
CA LEU A 185 -0.93 -8.82 -14.16
C LEU A 185 -1.14 -8.95 -15.67
N ASN A 186 -0.77 -7.93 -16.43
CA ASN A 186 -0.98 -7.82 -17.88
C ASN A 186 -2.46 -8.03 -18.27
N GLY A 187 -3.38 -7.50 -17.48
CA GLY A 187 -4.83 -7.63 -17.69
C GLY A 187 -5.46 -8.94 -17.18
N GLU A 188 -4.66 -9.91 -16.74
CA GLU A 188 -5.16 -11.15 -16.15
C GLU A 188 -5.27 -11.02 -14.63
N THR A 189 -6.43 -11.30 -14.05
CA THR A 189 -6.63 -11.30 -12.59
C THR A 189 -5.77 -12.37 -11.91
N ARG A 190 -5.00 -11.97 -10.89
CA ARG A 190 -4.17 -12.86 -10.06
C ARG A 190 -4.66 -12.93 -8.63
N GLN A 191 -5.13 -11.81 -8.08
CA GLN A 191 -5.73 -11.75 -6.76
C GLN A 191 -7.13 -11.16 -6.88
N ASN A 192 -8.09 -11.71 -6.15
CA ASN A 192 -9.46 -11.21 -6.07
C ASN A 192 -10.08 -11.64 -4.74
N SER A 193 -10.21 -10.71 -3.82
CA SER A 193 -10.64 -10.95 -2.44
C SER A 193 -11.42 -9.75 -1.89
N ASN A 194 -11.67 -9.77 -0.60
CA ASN A 194 -12.29 -8.68 0.14
C ASN A 194 -11.60 -8.53 1.50
N SER A 195 -11.40 -7.31 1.98
CA SER A 195 -10.74 -7.05 3.27
C SER A 195 -11.51 -7.55 4.49
N SER A 196 -12.75 -8.02 4.33
CA SER A 196 -13.45 -8.80 5.37
C SER A 196 -12.81 -10.18 5.64
N ASP A 197 -11.90 -10.65 4.79
CA ASP A 197 -11.08 -11.85 5.03
C ASP A 197 -9.83 -11.57 5.87
N LEU A 198 -9.62 -10.30 6.30
CA LEU A 198 -8.58 -9.95 7.26
C LEU A 198 -8.76 -10.74 8.56
N ILE A 199 -7.67 -11.31 9.08
CA ILE A 199 -7.65 -12.01 10.37
C ILE A 199 -7.67 -10.98 11.51
N PHE A 200 -6.88 -9.93 11.36
CA PHE A 200 -6.82 -8.77 12.24
C PHE A 200 -7.36 -7.55 11.50
N SER A 201 -8.42 -6.93 12.03
CA SER A 201 -9.04 -5.74 11.46
C SER A 201 -8.08 -4.54 11.45
N CYS A 202 -8.38 -3.53 10.64
CA CYS A 202 -7.63 -2.28 10.60
C CYS A 202 -7.53 -1.63 11.99
N ARG A 203 -8.63 -1.65 12.76
CA ARG A 203 -8.67 -1.15 14.14
C ARG A 203 -7.74 -1.95 15.06
N HIS A 204 -7.79 -3.27 14.99
CA HIS A 204 -6.92 -4.13 15.78
C HIS A 204 -5.44 -3.87 15.46
N ILE A 205 -5.08 -3.80 14.19
CA ILE A 205 -3.70 -3.56 13.74
C ILE A 205 -3.16 -2.24 14.32
N VAL A 206 -3.88 -1.14 14.15
CA VAL A 206 -3.44 0.18 14.62
C VAL A 206 -3.31 0.22 16.14
N SER A 207 -4.32 -0.30 16.86
CA SER A 207 -4.29 -0.42 18.32
C SER A 207 -3.07 -1.23 18.77
N TYR A 208 -2.91 -2.45 18.24
CA TYR A 208 -1.80 -3.36 18.56
C TYR A 208 -0.43 -2.71 18.34
N LEU A 209 -0.22 -2.10 17.17
CA LEU A 209 1.03 -1.42 16.84
C LEU A 209 1.29 -0.23 17.78
N SER A 210 0.26 0.56 18.10
CA SER A 210 0.39 1.75 18.94
C SER A 210 0.93 1.43 20.35
N HIS A 211 0.65 0.23 20.87
CA HIS A 211 1.15 -0.20 22.20
C HIS A 211 2.67 -0.37 22.22
N SER A 212 3.28 -0.70 21.08
CA SER A 212 4.74 -0.89 20.96
C SER A 212 5.44 0.31 20.32
N ILE A 213 4.81 0.95 19.34
CA ILE A 213 5.41 1.96 18.47
C ILE A 213 4.55 3.23 18.50
N THR A 214 5.16 4.40 18.64
CA THR A 214 4.44 5.65 18.35
C THR A 214 4.22 5.74 16.85
N LEU A 215 2.97 5.76 16.40
CA LEU A 215 2.63 5.98 15.00
C LEU A 215 2.54 7.48 14.74
N LEU A 216 3.25 7.98 13.75
CA LEU A 216 3.31 9.39 13.40
C LEU A 216 2.28 9.71 12.29
N PRO A 217 1.78 10.95 12.19
CA PRO A 217 1.04 11.37 11.01
C PRO A 217 1.85 11.08 9.74
N GLY A 218 1.18 10.49 8.76
CA GLY A 218 1.76 10.03 7.51
C GLY A 218 2.36 8.62 7.55
N THR A 219 2.46 7.96 8.73
CA THR A 219 2.82 6.55 8.80
C THR A 219 1.85 5.72 7.96
N ILE A 220 2.40 4.82 7.15
CA ILE A 220 1.59 3.86 6.40
C ILE A 220 1.69 2.46 7.00
N ILE A 221 0.58 1.76 7.01
CA ILE A 221 0.50 0.36 7.45
C ILE A 221 -0.08 -0.48 6.32
N MET A 222 0.75 -1.35 5.73
CA MET A 222 0.30 -2.33 4.73
C MET A 222 -0.29 -3.53 5.49
N THR A 223 -1.56 -3.84 5.21
CA THR A 223 -2.39 -4.68 6.10
C THR A 223 -2.29 -6.19 5.84
N GLY A 224 -1.45 -6.61 4.89
CA GLY A 224 -1.34 -7.97 4.40
C GLY A 224 -2.00 -8.16 3.04
N THR A 225 -1.61 -9.25 2.37
CA THR A 225 -2.09 -9.59 1.03
C THR A 225 -3.03 -10.81 1.04
N PRO A 226 -4.05 -10.85 0.17
CA PRO A 226 -4.88 -12.05 -0.02
C PRO A 226 -4.14 -13.15 -0.79
N PHE A 227 -4.81 -14.29 -0.97
CA PHE A 227 -4.33 -15.40 -1.80
C PHE A 227 -4.06 -14.97 -3.25
N GLY A 228 -3.34 -15.79 -4.01
CA GLY A 228 -3.02 -15.54 -5.42
C GLY A 228 -1.69 -14.80 -5.65
N VAL A 229 -0.78 -14.87 -4.68
CA VAL A 229 0.62 -14.46 -4.88
C VAL A 229 1.31 -15.40 -5.87
N GLY A 230 2.28 -14.88 -6.61
CA GLY A 230 2.95 -15.59 -7.68
C GLY A 230 3.66 -16.87 -7.25
N MET A 231 4.26 -16.87 -6.04
CA MET A 231 4.91 -18.06 -5.47
C MET A 231 3.93 -19.23 -5.21
N SER A 232 2.66 -18.94 -4.93
CA SER A 232 1.63 -19.95 -4.65
C SER A 232 0.99 -20.52 -5.93
N ALA A 233 1.27 -19.94 -7.09
CA ALA A 233 0.74 -20.42 -8.36
C ALA A 233 1.32 -21.80 -8.73
N THR A 234 0.60 -22.55 -9.55
CA THR A 234 1.05 -23.85 -10.09
C THR A 234 1.03 -23.81 -11.62
N PRO A 235 2.20 -23.72 -12.30
CA PRO A 235 3.53 -23.50 -11.72
C PRO A 235 3.70 -22.10 -11.11
N PRO A 236 4.72 -21.87 -10.24
CA PRO A 236 5.01 -20.54 -9.71
C PRO A 236 5.24 -19.53 -10.82
N ARG A 237 4.85 -18.27 -10.59
CA ARG A 237 4.98 -17.18 -11.54
C ARG A 237 5.54 -15.96 -10.85
N PHE A 238 6.54 -15.33 -11.44
CA PHE A 238 7.20 -14.14 -10.91
C PHE A 238 7.20 -13.04 -11.95
N LEU A 239 7.43 -11.81 -11.48
CA LEU A 239 7.51 -10.62 -12.32
C LEU A 239 8.74 -10.67 -13.23
N LYS A 240 8.58 -10.13 -14.42
CA LYS A 240 9.67 -9.91 -15.38
C LYS A 240 9.57 -8.52 -15.99
N ALA A 241 10.68 -8.02 -16.53
CA ALA A 241 10.68 -6.75 -17.24
C ALA A 241 9.60 -6.71 -18.35
N GLY A 242 8.90 -5.59 -18.45
CA GLY A 242 7.78 -5.37 -19.37
C GLY A 242 6.41 -5.77 -18.81
N ASP A 243 6.34 -6.44 -17.65
CA ASP A 243 5.07 -6.68 -16.99
C ASP A 243 4.43 -5.38 -16.48
N LYS A 244 3.11 -5.34 -16.44
CA LYS A 244 2.30 -4.28 -15.82
C LYS A 244 1.37 -4.88 -14.77
N LEU A 245 1.34 -4.27 -13.60
CA LEU A 245 0.47 -4.65 -12.49
C LEU A 245 -0.50 -3.52 -12.19
N THR A 246 -1.73 -3.88 -11.83
CA THR A 246 -2.71 -2.93 -11.31
C THR A 246 -3.38 -3.51 -10.08
N VAL A 247 -3.24 -2.85 -8.94
CA VAL A 247 -4.02 -3.10 -7.71
C VAL A 247 -5.25 -2.19 -7.73
N THR A 248 -6.43 -2.78 -7.54
CA THR A 248 -7.70 -2.04 -7.49
C THR A 248 -8.37 -2.31 -6.15
N ILE A 249 -8.77 -1.25 -5.45
CA ILE A 249 -9.56 -1.35 -4.21
C ILE A 249 -10.82 -0.51 -4.34
N GLU A 250 -11.95 -1.12 -3.98
CA GLU A 250 -13.27 -0.48 -3.96
C GLU A 250 -13.27 0.81 -3.15
N GLY A 251 -13.90 1.87 -3.68
CA GLY A 251 -13.95 3.19 -3.05
C GLY A 251 -12.65 4.00 -3.17
N ILE A 252 -11.51 3.36 -3.43
CA ILE A 252 -10.21 4.02 -3.61
C ILE A 252 -9.96 4.29 -5.09
N GLY A 253 -9.59 3.28 -5.88
CA GLY A 253 -9.20 3.40 -7.28
C GLY A 253 -8.08 2.43 -7.64
N ASP A 254 -7.33 2.76 -8.69
CA ASP A 254 -6.33 1.89 -9.29
C ASP A 254 -4.91 2.42 -9.05
N LEU A 255 -4.03 1.56 -8.54
CA LEU A 255 -2.59 1.76 -8.46
C LEU A 255 -1.93 0.89 -9.53
N SER A 256 -1.29 1.51 -10.52
CA SER A 256 -0.59 0.80 -11.60
C SER A 256 0.90 1.07 -11.58
N ASN A 257 1.69 0.03 -11.85
CA ASN A 257 3.14 0.10 -11.97
C ASN A 257 3.61 -0.81 -13.12
N HIS A 258 4.74 -0.46 -13.74
CA HIS A 258 5.40 -1.27 -14.77
C HIS A 258 6.71 -1.84 -14.22
N VAL A 259 7.14 -2.98 -14.75
CA VAL A 259 8.34 -3.68 -14.27
C VAL A 259 9.51 -3.45 -15.23
N ILE A 260 10.68 -3.12 -14.69
CA ILE A 260 11.93 -2.95 -15.43
C ILE A 260 13.06 -3.75 -14.78
N ASP A 261 14.11 -4.03 -15.55
CA ASP A 261 15.38 -4.48 -14.99
C ASP A 261 16.20 -3.28 -14.50
N GLU A 262 17.03 -3.49 -13.48
CA GLU A 262 18.06 -2.55 -13.02
C GLU A 262 19.20 -2.32 -14.04
#